data_AF-A0A7Y5ICR9-F1
#
_entry.id   AF-A0A7Y5ICR9-F1
#
_cell.length_a   1.000
_cell.length_b   1.000
_cell.length_c   1.000
_cell.angle_alpha   90.00
_cell.angle_beta   90.00
_cell.angle_gamma   90.00
#
_symmetry.space_group_name_H-M   'P 1'
#
loop_
_entity.id
_entity.type
_entity.pdbx_description
1 polymer ?
#
loop_
_entity_poly.entity_id
_entity_poly.type
_entity_poly.pdbx_seq_one_letter_code
_entity_poly.pdbx_strand_id
1 'polypeptide(L)'
;METIELKSDLHLITVRAERFPEGIQEAFDELRKRLPAGDGRMPYGISKPEKDGTIIYRAGVEAATEGEGSAEGLERVTLRSGTYATVTVSDWQNKIHSLSGIFDGLLQHPQLDPATPCIEVYKSRSELVCMVRMTGNATKIKRKDDRMTVSAFLASIKDEQTRKESRALIGIMKRISGKRPKLWNAGTIGFDSYHYRYDSGREGDCQVIGFYPRKGKITIYLMDGTARYATLLKKLGTHSTSRVCLYIKHLRDIQLPVLEQILQQSYTHIKSMDGQMQRVL
;
A
#
# COMPACT_ATOMS: atom_id res chain seq x y z
N MET A 1 -4.18 -8.54 1.71
CA MET A 1 -3.43 -8.92 0.50
C MET A 1 -3.97 -10.25 0.07
N GLU A 2 -4.53 -10.27 -1.12
CA GLU A 2 -5.10 -11.48 -1.72
C GLU A 2 -4.04 -12.12 -2.62
N THR A 3 -4.35 -13.31 -3.13
CA THR A 3 -3.53 -13.97 -4.14
C THR A 3 -4.38 -14.31 -5.33
N ILE A 4 -3.87 -14.05 -6.53
CA ILE A 4 -4.49 -14.51 -7.78
C ILE A 4 -3.55 -15.48 -8.49
N GLU A 5 -4.11 -16.38 -9.28
CA GLU A 5 -3.35 -17.30 -10.11
C GLU A 5 -3.49 -16.89 -11.57
N LEU A 6 -2.37 -16.53 -12.21
CA LEU A 6 -2.30 -16.33 -13.64
C LEU A 6 -2.01 -17.67 -14.30
N LYS A 7 -2.98 -18.24 -15.04
CA LYS A 7 -2.91 -19.61 -15.57
C LYS A 7 -1.91 -19.80 -16.73
N SER A 8 -1.57 -18.74 -17.43
CA SER A 8 -0.68 -18.74 -18.59
C SER A 8 0.12 -17.45 -18.64
N ASP A 9 1.27 -17.45 -19.31
CA ASP A 9 2.04 -16.23 -19.50
C ASP A 9 1.18 -15.17 -20.20
N LEU A 10 1.23 -13.94 -19.69
CA LEU A 10 0.55 -12.79 -20.30
C LEU A 10 1.57 -12.00 -21.10
N HIS A 11 1.36 -11.90 -22.41
CA HIS A 11 2.25 -11.16 -23.30
C HIS A 11 1.69 -9.77 -23.54
N LEU A 12 2.45 -8.76 -23.14
CA LEU A 12 2.09 -7.36 -23.27
C LEU A 12 2.89 -6.71 -24.40
N ILE A 13 2.23 -5.90 -25.21
CA ILE A 13 2.88 -4.86 -26.02
C ILE A 13 2.92 -3.58 -25.21
N THR A 14 4.05 -2.89 -25.25
CA THR A 14 4.35 -1.82 -24.30
C THR A 14 5.08 -0.64 -24.93
N VAL A 15 4.87 0.53 -24.34
CA VAL A 15 5.65 1.74 -24.56
C VAL A 15 6.37 2.07 -23.27
N ARG A 16 7.69 2.27 -23.35
CA ARG A 16 8.52 2.71 -22.24
C ARG A 16 8.30 4.21 -22.00
N ALA A 17 8.10 4.60 -20.75
CA ALA A 17 8.11 6.00 -20.36
C ALA A 17 9.55 6.56 -20.42
N GLU A 18 9.71 7.77 -20.97
CA GLU A 18 11.01 8.44 -21.02
C GLU A 18 11.56 8.74 -19.63
N ARG A 19 10.66 9.08 -18.70
CA ARG A 19 10.97 9.45 -17.31
C ARG A 19 9.90 8.91 -16.37
N PHE A 20 10.30 8.64 -15.13
CA PHE A 20 9.39 8.21 -14.08
C PHE A 20 9.53 9.14 -12.86
N PRO A 21 8.42 9.61 -12.26
CA PRO A 21 7.02 9.32 -12.63
C PRO A 21 6.44 10.21 -13.74
N GLU A 22 7.12 11.26 -14.16
CA GLU A 22 6.51 12.34 -14.96
C GLU A 22 6.09 11.90 -16.37
N GLY A 23 6.69 10.86 -16.95
CA GLY A 23 6.43 10.39 -18.33
C GLY A 23 5.40 9.25 -18.45
N ILE A 24 4.71 8.89 -17.37
CA ILE A 24 3.78 7.76 -17.35
C ILE A 24 2.56 8.02 -18.26
N GLN A 25 2.00 9.23 -18.18
CA GLN A 25 0.79 9.57 -18.91
C GLN A 25 1.07 9.61 -20.42
N GLU A 26 2.20 10.18 -20.81
CA GLU A 26 2.70 10.24 -22.18
C GLU A 26 2.92 8.85 -22.75
N ALA A 27 3.45 7.91 -21.96
CA ALA A 27 3.60 6.52 -22.39
C ALA A 27 2.25 5.83 -22.66
N PHE A 28 1.23 6.08 -21.83
CA PHE A 28 -0.12 5.56 -22.08
C PHE A 28 -0.77 6.21 -23.31
N ASP A 29 -0.58 7.51 -23.52
CA ASP A 29 -1.14 8.22 -24.65
C ASP A 29 -0.46 7.80 -25.96
N GLU A 30 0.86 7.59 -25.94
CA GLU A 30 1.60 7.06 -27.07
C GLU A 30 1.21 5.61 -27.39
N LEU A 31 1.04 4.76 -26.37
CA LEU A 31 0.53 3.41 -26.58
C LEU A 31 -0.84 3.45 -27.27
N ARG A 32 -1.78 4.26 -26.78
CA ARG A 32 -3.13 4.38 -27.36
C ARG A 32 -3.13 4.84 -28.81
N LYS A 33 -2.21 5.72 -29.23
CA LYS A 33 -2.08 6.14 -30.63
C LYS A 33 -1.69 5.00 -31.57
N ARG A 34 -1.00 3.99 -31.05
CA ARG A 34 -0.53 2.82 -31.82
C ARG A 34 -1.52 1.66 -31.81
N LEU A 35 -2.55 1.71 -30.95
CA LEU A 35 -3.61 0.72 -30.90
C LEU A 35 -4.76 1.10 -31.86
N PRO A 36 -5.58 0.12 -32.30
CA PRO A 36 -6.78 0.40 -33.07
C PRO A 36 -7.71 1.40 -32.38
N ALA A 37 -8.42 2.21 -33.16
CA ALA A 37 -9.39 3.15 -32.62
C ALA A 37 -10.49 2.40 -31.83
N GLY A 38 -10.77 2.85 -30.60
CA GLY A 38 -11.76 2.22 -29.73
C GLY A 38 -11.26 0.96 -29.01
N ASP A 39 -9.95 0.70 -29.01
CA ASP A 39 -9.36 -0.40 -28.25
C ASP A 39 -9.71 -0.30 -26.75
N GLY A 40 -10.45 -1.31 -26.25
CA GLY A 40 -10.92 -1.40 -24.88
C GLY A 40 -10.12 -2.36 -24.01
N ARG A 41 -8.92 -2.78 -24.46
CA ARG A 41 -8.10 -3.71 -23.69
C ARG A 41 -7.68 -3.10 -22.36
N MET A 42 -7.51 -3.99 -21.39
CA MET A 42 -7.10 -3.63 -20.04
C MET A 42 -5.71 -2.99 -20.05
N PRO A 43 -5.53 -1.76 -19.53
CA PRO A 43 -4.23 -1.15 -19.42
C PRO A 43 -3.43 -1.74 -18.25
N TYR A 44 -2.12 -1.84 -18.46
CA TYR A 44 -1.12 -2.29 -17.50
C TYR A 44 -0.03 -1.22 -17.32
N GLY A 45 0.37 -1.01 -16.08
CA GLY A 45 1.60 -0.31 -15.70
C GLY A 45 2.62 -1.31 -15.19
N ILE A 46 3.85 -1.26 -15.69
CA ILE A 46 4.91 -2.20 -15.28
C ILE A 46 6.11 -1.36 -14.86
N SER A 47 6.46 -1.41 -13.57
CA SER A 47 7.62 -0.71 -13.03
C SER A 47 8.68 -1.69 -12.52
N LYS A 48 9.94 -1.42 -12.85
CA LYS A 48 11.08 -2.19 -12.36
C LYS A 48 12.24 -1.25 -12.03
N PRO A 49 12.83 -1.34 -10.82
CA PRO A 49 14.04 -0.60 -10.50
C PRO A 49 15.26 -1.21 -11.20
N GLU A 50 16.13 -0.34 -11.69
CA GLU A 50 17.46 -0.65 -12.21
C GLU A 50 18.53 -0.62 -11.10
N LYS A 51 19.73 -1.10 -11.41
CA LYS A 51 20.84 -1.18 -10.45
C LYS A 51 21.26 0.19 -9.88
N ASP A 52 21.06 1.25 -10.65
CA ASP A 52 21.36 2.64 -10.29
C ASP A 52 20.24 3.32 -9.48
N GLY A 53 19.13 2.61 -9.23
CA GLY A 53 17.96 3.13 -8.53
C GLY A 53 16.93 3.83 -9.43
N THR A 54 17.20 3.98 -10.72
CA THR A 54 16.23 4.50 -11.70
C THR A 54 15.09 3.50 -11.89
N ILE A 55 13.86 3.96 -12.00
CA ILE A 55 12.71 3.09 -12.30
C ILE A 55 12.44 3.12 -13.81
N ILE A 56 12.47 1.96 -14.45
CA ILE A 56 11.92 1.81 -15.79
C ILE A 56 10.43 1.51 -15.66
N TYR A 57 9.62 2.39 -16.24
CA TYR A 57 8.17 2.22 -16.33
C TYR A 57 7.75 1.93 -17.76
N ARG A 58 6.79 1.02 -17.93
CA ARG A 58 6.16 0.68 -19.20
C ARG A 58 4.65 0.71 -19.08
N ALA A 59 3.99 1.42 -19.98
CA ALA A 59 2.56 1.31 -20.21
C ALA A 59 2.31 0.17 -21.21
N GLY A 60 1.31 -0.67 -20.97
CA GLY A 60 1.07 -1.84 -21.83
C GLY A 60 -0.39 -2.27 -21.91
N VAL A 61 -0.68 -3.07 -22.93
CA VAL A 61 -1.92 -3.86 -23.06
C VAL A 61 -1.56 -5.27 -23.48
N GLU A 62 -2.46 -6.23 -23.23
CA GLU A 62 -2.30 -7.60 -23.70
C GLU A 62 -2.26 -7.65 -25.23
N ALA A 63 -1.27 -8.33 -25.78
CA ALA A 63 -1.13 -8.55 -27.21
C ALA A 63 -2.19 -9.57 -27.66
N ALA A 64 -2.99 -9.21 -28.67
CA ALA A 64 -3.96 -10.08 -29.31
C ALA A 64 -3.30 -11.20 -30.13
N THR A 65 -2.09 -10.96 -30.65
CA THR A 65 -1.32 -11.96 -31.40
C THR A 65 0.17 -11.90 -31.06
N GLU A 66 0.91 -12.97 -31.37
CA GLU A 66 2.36 -13.05 -31.17
C GLU A 66 3.15 -12.03 -32.02
N GLY A 67 2.57 -11.53 -33.12
CA GLY A 67 3.20 -10.54 -34.00
C GLY A 67 2.79 -9.09 -33.75
N GLU A 68 1.75 -8.84 -32.94
CA GLU A 68 1.23 -7.48 -32.73
C GLU A 68 2.29 -6.57 -32.11
N GLY A 69 2.38 -5.33 -32.59
CA GLY A 69 3.29 -4.30 -32.09
C GLY A 69 4.70 -4.35 -32.68
N SER A 70 5.09 -5.45 -33.36
CA SER A 70 6.43 -5.59 -33.92
C SER A 70 6.71 -4.63 -35.09
N ALA A 71 5.72 -4.40 -35.97
CA ALA A 71 5.87 -3.47 -37.09
C ALA A 71 5.91 -2.00 -36.62
N GLU A 72 5.26 -1.72 -35.48
CA GLU A 72 5.14 -0.42 -34.83
C GLU A 72 6.29 -0.16 -33.83
N GLY A 73 7.25 -1.08 -33.72
CA GLY A 73 8.40 -0.97 -32.82
C GLY A 73 8.04 -0.96 -31.33
N LEU A 74 6.92 -1.56 -30.94
CA LEU A 74 6.51 -1.70 -29.54
C LEU A 74 7.36 -2.75 -28.83
N GLU A 75 7.74 -2.45 -27.58
CA GLU A 75 8.48 -3.40 -26.74
C GLU A 75 7.53 -4.48 -26.22
N ARG A 76 8.00 -5.73 -26.10
CA ARG A 76 7.22 -6.80 -25.48
C ARG A 76 7.68 -7.07 -24.05
N VAL A 77 6.71 -7.24 -23.15
CA VAL A 77 6.95 -7.70 -21.78
C VAL A 77 6.10 -8.93 -21.53
N THR A 78 6.69 -9.97 -20.96
CA THR A 78 5.96 -11.17 -20.54
C THR A 78 5.79 -11.17 -19.03
N LEU A 79 4.55 -11.16 -18.56
CA LEU A 79 4.23 -11.46 -17.17
C LEU A 79 4.07 -12.98 -17.04
N ARG A 80 4.97 -13.62 -16.29
CA ARG A 80 5.01 -15.08 -16.17
C ARG A 80 3.80 -15.61 -15.41
N SER A 81 3.23 -16.71 -15.87
CA SER A 81 2.20 -17.46 -15.15
C SER A 81 2.63 -17.79 -13.71
N GLY A 82 1.64 -17.98 -12.85
CA GLY A 82 1.82 -18.38 -11.47
C GLY A 82 1.06 -17.49 -10.50
N THR A 83 1.43 -17.58 -9.24
CA THR A 83 0.75 -16.89 -8.14
C THR A 83 1.27 -15.46 -7.98
N TYR A 84 0.34 -14.53 -7.85
CA TYR A 84 0.60 -13.11 -7.61
C TYR A 84 -0.03 -12.68 -6.29
N ALA A 85 0.73 -11.97 -5.46
CA ALA A 85 0.19 -11.24 -4.33
C ALA A 85 -0.44 -9.93 -4.83
N THR A 86 -1.64 -9.60 -4.36
CA THR A 86 -2.41 -8.47 -4.86
C THR A 86 -2.96 -7.56 -3.77
N VAL A 87 -3.09 -6.29 -4.12
CA VAL A 87 -3.83 -5.26 -3.36
C VAL A 87 -4.71 -4.48 -4.34
N THR A 88 -6.02 -4.49 -4.10
CA THR A 88 -6.98 -3.69 -4.87
C THR A 88 -7.08 -2.28 -4.27
N VAL A 89 -6.88 -1.29 -5.13
CA VAL A 89 -6.95 0.14 -4.84
C VAL A 89 -8.22 0.69 -5.47
N SER A 90 -9.27 0.80 -4.67
CA SER A 90 -10.48 1.52 -5.08
C SER A 90 -10.23 3.04 -5.00
N ASP A 91 -10.81 3.78 -5.94
CA ASP A 91 -10.65 5.22 -6.11
C ASP A 91 -9.18 5.61 -6.31
N TRP A 92 -8.50 4.88 -7.20
CA TRP A 92 -7.05 4.97 -7.37
C TRP A 92 -6.59 6.32 -7.93
N GLN A 93 -7.42 7.00 -8.72
CA GLN A 93 -7.08 8.32 -9.28
C GLN A 93 -6.75 9.32 -8.16
N ASN A 94 -7.52 9.30 -7.06
CA ASN A 94 -7.28 10.14 -5.89
C ASN A 94 -6.20 9.60 -4.95
N LYS A 95 -5.73 8.36 -5.19
CA LYS A 95 -4.77 7.63 -4.34
C LYS A 95 -3.48 7.27 -5.07
N ILE A 96 -3.20 7.89 -6.21
CA ILE A 96 -2.02 7.58 -7.04
C ILE A 96 -0.71 7.75 -6.24
N HIS A 97 -0.67 8.73 -5.33
CA HIS A 97 0.45 8.98 -4.42
C HIS A 97 0.69 7.86 -3.37
N SER A 98 -0.29 6.96 -3.16
CA SER A 98 -0.19 5.84 -2.22
C SER A 98 0.33 4.55 -2.85
N LEU A 99 0.42 4.49 -4.18
CA LEU A 99 0.82 3.27 -4.90
C LEU A 99 2.24 2.82 -4.52
N SER A 100 3.16 3.77 -4.30
CA SER A 100 4.52 3.47 -3.82
C SER A 100 4.50 2.71 -2.49
N GLY A 101 3.72 3.19 -1.51
CA GLY A 101 3.59 2.53 -0.21
C GLY A 101 2.88 1.17 -0.29
N ILE A 102 2.01 0.96 -1.27
CA ILE A 102 1.37 -0.34 -1.53
C ILE A 102 2.41 -1.32 -2.08
N PHE A 103 3.21 -0.89 -3.06
CA PHE A 103 4.29 -1.72 -3.60
C PHE A 103 5.39 -1.98 -2.58
N ASP A 104 5.75 -1.02 -1.73
CA ASP A 104 6.67 -1.23 -0.59
C ASP A 104 6.20 -2.40 0.30
N GLY A 105 4.88 -2.53 0.50
CA GLY A 105 4.28 -3.63 1.25
C GLY A 105 4.29 -4.96 0.49
N LEU A 106 3.94 -4.93 -0.80
CA LEU A 106 3.96 -6.11 -1.67
C LEU A 106 5.39 -6.68 -1.85
N LEU A 107 6.39 -5.81 -2.00
CA LEU A 107 7.80 -6.19 -2.15
C LEU A 107 8.43 -6.76 -0.87
N GLN A 108 7.75 -6.66 0.27
CA GLN A 108 8.16 -7.33 1.50
C GLN A 108 7.59 -8.75 1.62
N HIS A 109 6.89 -9.25 0.60
CA HIS A 109 6.34 -10.61 0.63
C HIS A 109 7.45 -11.66 0.83
N PRO A 110 7.35 -12.59 1.81
CA PRO A 110 8.39 -13.59 2.07
C PRO A 110 8.71 -14.51 0.89
N GLN A 111 7.73 -14.67 0.00
CA GLN A 111 7.84 -15.48 -1.22
C GLN A 111 7.92 -14.61 -2.48
N LEU A 112 8.31 -13.33 -2.37
CA LEU A 112 8.49 -12.48 -3.55
C LEU A 112 9.47 -13.15 -4.53
N ASP A 113 9.09 -13.18 -5.80
CA ASP A 113 10.05 -13.44 -6.88
C ASP A 113 10.91 -12.18 -7.06
N PRO A 114 12.21 -12.19 -6.72
CA PRO A 114 13.04 -10.99 -6.77
C PRO A 114 13.23 -10.44 -8.19
N ALA A 115 12.91 -11.23 -9.23
CA ALA A 115 12.94 -10.78 -10.61
C ALA A 115 11.61 -10.11 -11.06
N THR A 116 10.55 -10.19 -10.24
CA THR A 116 9.23 -9.66 -10.61
C THR A 116 9.26 -8.14 -10.75
N PRO A 117 8.64 -7.58 -11.81
CA PRO A 117 8.26 -6.18 -11.80
C PRO A 117 7.08 -5.95 -10.84
N CYS A 118 6.89 -4.70 -10.45
CA CYS A 118 5.65 -4.19 -9.87
C CYS A 118 4.64 -3.96 -11.00
N ILE A 119 3.42 -4.47 -10.85
CA ILE A 119 2.42 -4.43 -11.90
C ILE A 119 1.16 -3.72 -11.39
N GLU A 120 0.66 -2.78 -12.17
CA GLU A 120 -0.59 -2.07 -11.99
C GLU A 120 -1.57 -2.52 -13.07
N VAL A 121 -2.76 -2.97 -12.69
CA VAL A 121 -3.82 -3.36 -13.62
C VAL A 121 -4.98 -2.39 -13.47
N TYR A 122 -5.22 -1.57 -14.50
CA TYR A 122 -6.20 -0.49 -14.47
C TYR A 122 -7.61 -1.00 -14.77
N LYS A 123 -8.17 -1.81 -13.86
CA LYS A 123 -9.46 -2.51 -14.00
C LYS A 123 -10.61 -1.60 -14.41
N SER A 124 -10.65 -0.39 -13.88
CA SER A 124 -11.62 0.63 -14.28
C SER A 124 -11.13 2.03 -13.89
N ARG A 125 -11.95 3.05 -14.17
CA ARG A 125 -11.70 4.42 -13.68
C ARG A 125 -11.64 4.49 -12.15
N SER A 126 -12.23 3.55 -11.43
CA SER A 126 -12.27 3.54 -9.97
C SER A 126 -11.55 2.37 -9.33
N GLU A 127 -10.95 1.45 -10.10
CA GLU A 127 -10.28 0.28 -9.54
C GLU A 127 -8.95 0.03 -10.24
N LEU A 128 -7.89 -0.09 -9.44
CA LEU A 128 -6.55 -0.48 -9.86
C LEU A 128 -6.09 -1.64 -8.99
N VAL A 129 -5.49 -2.66 -9.58
CA VAL A 129 -4.90 -3.79 -8.83
C VAL A 129 -3.38 -3.70 -8.90
N CYS A 130 -2.73 -3.55 -7.75
CA CYS A 130 -1.29 -3.68 -7.62
C CYS A 130 -0.94 -5.14 -7.40
N MET A 131 0.02 -5.69 -8.13
CA MET A 131 0.44 -7.07 -7.97
C MET A 131 1.94 -7.30 -8.21
N VAL A 132 2.48 -8.31 -7.52
CA VAL A 132 3.85 -8.81 -7.67
C VAL A 132 3.83 -10.34 -7.71
N ARG A 133 4.70 -10.94 -8.52
CA ARG A 133 4.77 -12.40 -8.65
C ARG A 133 5.47 -13.01 -7.43
N MET A 134 5.03 -14.20 -7.05
CA MET A 134 5.64 -14.99 -6.00
C MET A 134 6.43 -16.16 -6.61
N THR A 135 7.47 -16.64 -5.90
CA THR A 135 8.15 -17.89 -6.25
C THR A 135 7.18 -19.08 -6.02
N GLY A 136 6.91 -19.87 -7.07
CA GLY A 136 5.83 -20.90 -7.10
C GLY A 136 6.04 -22.08 -6.14
N ASN A 137 5.12 -23.03 -5.92
CA ASN A 137 3.70 -23.18 -6.27
C ASN A 137 2.83 -22.76 -5.07
N ALA A 138 1.65 -22.18 -5.33
CA ALA A 138 0.60 -22.09 -4.32
C ALA A 138 0.16 -23.50 -3.89
N THR A 139 0.80 -24.05 -2.86
CA THR A 139 -0.01 -24.75 -1.86
C THR A 139 -1.03 -23.71 -1.41
N LYS A 140 -2.32 -23.97 -1.65
CA LYS A 140 -3.43 -23.24 -1.02
C LYS A 140 -2.93 -22.84 0.36
N ILE A 141 -2.78 -21.55 0.62
CA ILE A 141 -2.53 -21.09 1.97
C ILE A 141 -3.82 -21.41 2.71
N LYS A 142 -3.94 -22.65 3.22
CA LYS A 142 -4.58 -22.89 4.51
C LYS A 142 -3.95 -21.85 5.40
N ARG A 143 -4.73 -20.87 5.86
CA ARG A 143 -4.32 -19.79 6.77
C ARG A 143 -3.12 -20.28 7.58
N LYS A 144 -1.92 -19.89 7.15
CA LYS A 144 -0.69 -20.36 7.78
C LYS A 144 -0.57 -19.50 9.00
N ASP A 145 -1.25 -19.99 10.03
CA ASP A 145 -1.17 -19.68 11.45
C ASP A 145 -0.62 -18.30 11.81
N ASP A 146 -1.42 -17.60 12.61
CA ASP A 146 -1.30 -16.27 13.21
C ASP A 146 -0.05 -16.11 14.13
N ARG A 147 1.09 -16.73 13.77
CA ARG A 147 2.23 -17.01 14.66
C ARG A 147 3.24 -15.89 14.75
N MET A 148 3.23 -14.90 13.85
CA MET A 148 4.07 -13.73 14.07
C MET A 148 3.41 -12.87 15.14
N THR A 149 3.79 -13.12 16.39
CA THR A 149 3.39 -12.26 17.50
C THR A 149 4.03 -10.87 17.31
N VAL A 150 3.41 -9.83 17.88
CA VAL A 150 4.00 -8.49 17.93
C VAL A 150 5.41 -8.53 18.53
N SER A 151 5.67 -9.41 19.49
CA SER A 151 7.00 -9.61 20.08
C SER A 151 8.01 -10.15 19.05
N ALA A 152 7.63 -11.16 18.26
CA ALA A 152 8.47 -11.71 17.20
C ALA A 152 8.74 -10.67 16.09
N PHE A 153 7.72 -9.87 15.73
CA PHE A 153 7.89 -8.77 14.79
C PHE A 153 8.88 -7.73 15.31
N LEU A 154 8.74 -7.26 16.55
CA LEU A 154 9.69 -6.32 17.14
C LEU A 154 11.12 -6.89 17.19
N ALA A 155 11.28 -8.19 17.45
CA ALA A 155 12.59 -8.85 17.45
C ALA A 155 13.23 -8.87 16.04
N SER A 156 12.43 -8.95 14.97
CA SER A 156 12.93 -8.91 13.59
C SER A 156 13.38 -7.52 13.11
N ILE A 157 12.97 -6.43 13.79
CA ILE A 157 13.40 -5.08 13.44
C ILE A 157 14.88 -4.91 13.78
N LYS A 158 15.75 -4.83 12.77
CA LYS A 158 17.21 -4.71 12.94
C LYS A 158 17.63 -3.40 13.64
N ASP A 159 16.89 -2.32 13.39
CA ASP A 159 17.19 -1.00 13.95
C ASP A 159 16.73 -0.90 15.41
N GLU A 160 17.68 -0.78 16.33
CA GLU A 160 17.42 -0.77 17.77
C GLU A 160 16.55 0.43 18.19
N GLN A 161 16.78 1.60 17.60
CA GLN A 161 16.01 2.81 17.90
C GLN A 161 14.54 2.62 17.50
N THR A 162 14.28 2.12 16.29
CA THR A 162 12.93 1.80 15.81
C THR A 162 12.25 0.79 16.74
N ARG A 163 12.98 -0.22 17.22
CA ARG A 163 12.46 -1.21 18.17
C ARG A 163 12.09 -0.59 19.52
N LYS A 164 12.93 0.28 20.06
CA LYS A 164 12.71 1.00 21.33
C LYS A 164 11.49 1.93 21.24
N GLU A 165 11.42 2.73 20.17
CA GLU A 165 10.30 3.66 19.93
C GLU A 165 8.98 2.90 19.69
N SER A 166 9.03 1.77 18.99
CA SER A 166 7.86 0.91 18.82
C SER A 166 7.34 0.37 20.15
N ARG A 167 8.23 -0.04 21.07
CA ARG A 167 7.82 -0.48 22.42
C ARG A 167 7.16 0.65 23.22
N ALA A 168 7.68 1.87 23.10
CA ALA A 168 7.09 3.04 23.77
C ALA A 168 5.68 3.36 23.24
N LEU A 169 5.50 3.37 21.91
CA LEU A 169 4.19 3.57 21.28
C LEU A 169 3.20 2.46 21.64
N ILE A 170 3.65 1.20 21.68
CA ILE A 170 2.82 0.09 22.17
C ILE A 170 2.35 0.34 23.59
N GLY A 171 3.23 0.85 24.46
CA GLY A 171 2.88 1.21 25.83
C GLY A 171 1.77 2.27 25.89
N ILE A 172 1.91 3.35 25.14
CA ILE A 172 0.92 4.44 25.07
C ILE A 172 -0.43 3.92 24.55
N MET A 173 -0.44 3.27 23.38
CA MET A 173 -1.68 2.81 22.76
C MET A 173 -2.36 1.68 23.54
N LYS A 174 -1.60 0.85 24.26
CA LYS A 174 -2.15 -0.16 25.18
C LYS A 174 -2.85 0.50 26.37
N ARG A 175 -2.31 1.59 26.94
CA ARG A 175 -2.97 2.34 28.04
C ARG A 175 -4.28 2.97 27.56
N ILE A 176 -4.27 3.61 26.39
CA ILE A 176 -5.44 4.27 25.81
C ILE A 176 -6.55 3.24 25.50
N SER A 177 -6.20 2.14 24.82
CA SER A 177 -7.18 1.19 24.32
C SER A 177 -7.62 0.14 25.35
N GLY A 178 -6.76 -0.18 26.32
CA GLY A 178 -6.91 -1.36 27.18
C GLY A 178 -6.80 -2.70 26.42
N LYS A 179 -6.42 -2.70 25.14
CA LYS A 179 -6.34 -3.89 24.29
C LYS A 179 -4.91 -4.36 24.08
N ARG A 180 -4.74 -5.63 23.75
CA ARG A 180 -3.44 -6.18 23.31
C ARG A 180 -3.18 -5.77 21.86
N PRO A 181 -1.92 -5.44 21.50
CA PRO A 181 -1.60 -5.15 20.11
C PRO A 181 -1.74 -6.40 19.25
N LYS A 182 -2.15 -6.20 18.00
CA LYS A 182 -2.13 -7.23 16.95
C LYS A 182 -1.36 -6.71 15.75
N LEU A 183 -0.78 -7.62 14.98
CA LEU A 183 -0.25 -7.26 13.67
C LEU A 183 -1.42 -7.19 12.68
N TRP A 184 -1.46 -6.08 11.96
CA TRP A 184 -2.35 -5.82 10.84
C TRP A 184 -1.52 -5.71 9.57
N ASN A 185 -1.95 -6.37 8.49
CA ASN A 185 -1.30 -6.32 7.18
C ASN A 185 0.24 -6.49 7.27
N ALA A 186 1.01 -5.71 6.51
CA ALA A 186 2.46 -5.78 6.40
C ALA A 186 3.21 -5.16 7.60
N GLY A 187 2.85 -5.52 8.85
CA GLY A 187 3.58 -5.10 10.05
C GLY A 187 3.04 -3.83 10.73
N THR A 188 1.80 -3.43 10.44
CA THR A 188 1.12 -2.41 11.25
C THR A 188 0.82 -3.00 12.63
N ILE A 189 1.18 -2.28 13.69
CA ILE A 189 0.86 -2.65 15.05
C ILE A 189 -0.40 -1.88 15.45
N GLY A 190 -1.52 -2.57 15.52
CA GLY A 190 -2.84 -2.00 15.76
C GLY A 190 -3.49 -2.47 17.06
N PHE A 191 -4.39 -1.66 17.59
CA PHE A 191 -5.13 -1.89 18.82
C PHE A 191 -6.63 -1.71 18.60
N ASP A 192 -7.37 -2.64 19.20
CA ASP A 192 -8.81 -2.79 18.99
C ASP A 192 -9.17 -2.95 17.50
N SER A 193 -10.45 -3.14 17.21
CA SER A 193 -10.97 -3.15 15.85
C SER A 193 -12.33 -2.51 15.79
N TYR A 194 -12.65 -1.88 14.67
CA TYR A 194 -14.00 -1.46 14.32
C TYR A 194 -14.29 -1.89 12.89
N HIS A 195 -15.56 -2.16 12.63
CA HIS A 195 -16.06 -2.43 11.30
C HIS A 195 -16.57 -1.12 10.73
N TYR A 196 -16.04 -0.65 9.61
CA TYR A 196 -16.52 0.57 8.96
C TYR A 196 -17.46 0.21 7.82
N ARG A 197 -18.49 1.02 7.61
CA ARG A 197 -19.31 1.03 6.39
C ARG A 197 -19.42 2.47 5.88
N TYR A 198 -19.07 2.68 4.61
CA TYR A 198 -19.27 3.95 3.91
C TYR A 198 -20.61 3.95 3.17
N ASP A 199 -21.15 5.14 2.89
CA ASP A 199 -22.39 5.33 2.11
C ASP A 199 -22.34 4.69 0.72
N SER A 200 -21.14 4.47 0.17
CA SER A 200 -20.93 3.76 -1.09
C SER A 200 -21.17 2.24 -1.00
N GLY A 201 -21.57 1.72 0.15
CA GLY A 201 -21.69 0.28 0.44
C GLY A 201 -20.36 -0.43 0.73
N ARG A 202 -19.22 0.28 0.68
CA ARG A 202 -17.90 -0.28 1.00
C ARG A 202 -17.77 -0.47 2.50
N GLU A 203 -17.38 -1.66 2.93
CA GLU A 203 -17.16 -1.98 4.34
C GLU A 203 -15.90 -2.81 4.60
N GLY A 204 -15.50 -2.94 5.87
CA GLY A 204 -14.39 -3.78 6.28
C GLY A 204 -13.93 -3.49 7.71
N ASP A 205 -12.91 -4.22 8.17
CA ASP A 205 -12.35 -4.04 9.51
C ASP A 205 -11.07 -3.21 9.48
N CYS A 206 -10.88 -2.38 10.50
CA CYS A 206 -9.65 -1.62 10.69
C CYS A 206 -9.31 -1.51 12.19
N GLN A 207 -8.03 -1.34 12.51
CA GLN A 207 -7.59 -0.98 13.85
C GLN A 207 -8.12 0.39 14.25
N VAL A 208 -8.53 0.54 15.51
CA VAL A 208 -9.03 1.84 16.02
C VAL A 208 -7.87 2.82 16.14
N ILE A 209 -6.74 2.37 16.71
CA ILE A 209 -5.48 3.11 16.72
C ILE A 209 -4.35 2.16 16.35
N GLY A 210 -3.31 2.68 15.68
CA GLY A 210 -2.16 1.87 15.33
C GLY A 210 -1.05 2.68 14.69
N PHE A 211 0.09 2.03 14.49
CA PHE A 211 1.23 2.63 13.84
C PHE A 211 2.02 1.60 13.03
N TYR A 212 2.77 2.09 12.04
CA TYR A 212 3.70 1.32 11.25
C TYR A 212 5.13 1.84 11.48
N PRO A 213 6.01 1.04 12.09
CA PRO A 213 7.40 1.41 12.30
C PRO A 213 8.26 1.05 11.08
N ARG A 214 9.06 2.01 10.59
CA ARG A 214 10.13 1.76 9.62
C ARG A 214 11.39 2.54 10.00
N LYS A 215 12.54 2.15 9.44
CA LYS A 215 13.82 2.82 9.71
C LYS A 215 13.71 4.31 9.35
N GLY A 216 13.93 5.17 10.35
CA GLY A 216 13.93 6.62 10.19
C GLY A 216 12.56 7.26 9.94
N LYS A 217 11.45 6.52 10.09
CA LYS A 217 10.10 7.10 10.01
C LYS A 217 9.08 6.20 10.69
N ILE A 218 8.23 6.80 11.53
CA ILE A 218 7.07 6.13 12.13
C ILE A 218 5.81 6.77 11.55
N THR A 219 4.90 5.93 11.09
CA THR A 219 3.57 6.36 10.62
C THR A 219 2.54 6.00 11.68
N ILE A 220 1.82 6.98 12.19
CA ILE A 220 0.74 6.82 13.16
C ILE A 220 -0.58 7.05 12.42
N TYR A 221 -1.53 6.13 12.56
CA TYR A 221 -2.82 6.19 11.87
C TYR A 221 -3.85 6.91 12.74
N LEU A 222 -4.46 7.96 12.17
CA LEU A 222 -5.58 8.73 12.70
C LEU A 222 -6.74 8.58 11.71
N MET A 223 -7.47 7.47 11.84
CA MET A 223 -8.45 7.01 10.84
C MET A 223 -9.63 7.98 10.69
N ASP A 224 -9.84 8.81 11.69
CA ASP A 224 -10.82 9.89 11.78
C ASP A 224 -10.30 11.26 11.30
N GLY A 225 -9.10 11.29 10.73
CA GLY A 225 -8.58 12.45 10.02
C GLY A 225 -7.65 13.33 10.84
N THR A 226 -6.53 13.73 10.23
CA THR A 226 -5.56 14.62 10.86
C THR A 226 -6.09 16.04 11.05
N ALA A 227 -7.01 16.49 10.18
CA ALA A 227 -7.62 17.81 10.24
C ALA A 227 -8.30 18.11 11.59
N ARG A 228 -8.92 17.09 12.22
CA ARG A 228 -9.57 17.22 13.53
C ARG A 228 -8.59 17.58 14.66
N TYR A 229 -7.30 17.34 14.45
CA TYR A 229 -6.25 17.54 15.45
C TYR A 229 -5.36 18.74 15.16
N ALA A 230 -5.73 19.62 14.22
CA ALA A 230 -4.87 20.72 13.76
C ALA A 230 -4.25 21.55 14.91
N THR A 231 -5.03 21.87 15.95
CA THR A 231 -4.54 22.65 17.10
C THR A 231 -3.53 21.88 17.95
N LEU A 232 -3.72 20.57 18.16
CA LEU A 232 -2.78 19.73 18.91
C LEU A 232 -1.52 19.45 18.09
N LEU A 233 -1.68 19.21 16.79
CA LEU A 233 -0.57 18.98 15.86
C LEU A 233 0.40 20.18 15.85
N LYS A 234 -0.09 21.43 15.88
CA LYS A 234 0.77 22.62 16.03
C LYS A 234 1.66 22.60 17.27
N LYS A 235 1.26 21.89 18.34
CA LYS A 235 2.01 21.76 19.60
C LYS A 235 2.83 20.48 19.67
N LEU A 236 2.71 19.59 18.68
CA LEU A 236 3.27 18.25 18.73
C LEU A 236 4.80 18.25 18.57
N GLY A 237 5.38 19.16 17.81
CA GLY A 237 6.81 19.15 17.47
C GLY A 237 7.06 18.86 15.99
N THR A 238 8.19 18.28 15.62
CA THR A 238 8.56 18.04 14.21
C THR A 238 7.81 16.83 13.65
N HIS A 239 6.88 17.09 12.74
CA HIS A 239 6.05 16.07 12.10
C HIS A 239 5.56 16.52 10.72
N SER A 240 5.02 15.58 9.95
CA SER A 240 4.21 15.87 8.78
C SER A 240 2.95 15.03 8.77
N THR A 241 1.94 15.41 7.98
CA THR A 241 0.65 14.71 7.93
C THR A 241 0.19 14.47 6.51
N SER A 242 -0.57 13.39 6.30
CA SER A 242 -1.51 13.26 5.20
C SER A 242 -2.95 13.29 5.74
N ARG A 243 -3.94 12.88 4.96
CA ARG A 243 -5.35 12.91 5.37
C ARG A 243 -5.63 12.13 6.67
N VAL A 244 -5.03 10.95 6.80
CA VAL A 244 -5.27 10.02 7.94
C VAL A 244 -3.99 9.53 8.60
N CYS A 245 -2.83 10.05 8.21
CA CYS A 245 -1.55 9.62 8.75
C CYS A 245 -0.78 10.80 9.34
N LEU A 246 -0.20 10.56 10.51
CA LEU A 246 0.81 11.40 11.14
C LEU A 246 2.18 10.72 10.95
N TYR A 247 3.15 11.47 10.45
CA TYR A 247 4.51 10.99 10.22
C TYR A 247 5.49 11.69 11.15
N ILE A 248 6.30 10.92 11.85
CA ILE A 248 7.38 11.41 12.72
C ILE A 248 8.67 10.66 12.42
N LYS A 249 9.82 11.26 12.67
CA LYS A 249 11.11 10.59 12.50
C LYS A 249 11.50 9.80 13.76
N HIS A 250 11.43 10.47 14.91
CA HIS A 250 11.72 9.91 16.23
C HIS A 250 10.72 10.43 17.28
N LEU A 251 10.56 9.69 18.37
CA LEU A 251 9.72 10.14 19.49
C LEU A 251 10.31 11.34 20.24
N ARG A 252 11.64 11.53 20.18
CA ARG A 252 12.32 12.68 20.78
C ARG A 252 12.03 14.00 20.07
N ASP A 253 11.55 13.93 18.83
CA ASP A 253 11.29 15.12 18.01
C ASP A 253 9.87 15.68 18.28
N ILE A 254 9.11 15.03 19.17
CA ILE A 254 7.72 15.37 19.49
C ILE A 254 7.45 15.37 21.00
N GLN A 255 6.38 16.07 21.37
CA GLN A 255 5.83 16.13 22.72
C GLN A 255 4.90 14.93 22.96
N LEU A 256 5.41 13.90 23.66
CA LEU A 256 4.63 12.68 23.95
C LEU A 256 3.27 12.92 24.62
N PRO A 257 3.11 13.86 25.57
CA PRO A 257 1.80 14.16 26.16
C PRO A 257 0.78 14.66 25.12
N VAL A 258 1.23 15.44 24.14
CA VAL A 258 0.37 15.93 23.05
C VAL A 258 -0.02 14.77 22.12
N LEU A 259 0.92 13.88 21.80
CA LEU A 259 0.60 12.67 21.04
C LEU A 259 -0.43 11.79 21.75
N GLU A 260 -0.27 11.55 23.06
CA GLU A 260 -1.19 10.75 23.86
C GLU A 260 -2.60 11.37 23.88
N GLN A 261 -2.71 12.70 23.97
CA GLN A 261 -3.98 13.41 23.84
C GLN A 261 -4.64 13.20 22.46
N ILE A 262 -3.88 13.33 21.37
CA ILE A 262 -4.40 13.10 20.01
C ILE A 262 -4.91 11.66 19.88
N LEU A 263 -4.12 10.68 20.29
CA LEU A 263 -4.46 9.26 20.20
C LEU A 263 -5.69 8.93 21.06
N GLN A 264 -5.82 9.51 22.25
CA GLN A 264 -6.97 9.32 23.12
C GLN A 264 -8.24 9.88 22.50
N GLN A 265 -8.18 11.10 21.95
CA GLN A 265 -9.31 11.72 21.27
C GLN A 265 -9.74 10.94 20.01
N SER A 266 -8.77 10.39 19.27
CA SER A 266 -9.03 9.56 18.09
C SER A 266 -9.68 8.25 18.45
N TYR A 267 -9.13 7.55 19.45
CA TYR A 267 -9.70 6.32 19.95
C TYR A 267 -11.16 6.50 20.41
N THR A 268 -11.42 7.49 21.27
CA THR A 268 -12.78 7.73 21.80
C THR A 268 -13.79 8.00 20.69
N HIS A 269 -13.41 8.80 19.69
CA HIS A 269 -14.33 9.14 18.61
C HIS A 269 -14.61 7.97 17.67
N ILE A 270 -13.58 7.25 17.23
CA ILE A 270 -13.79 6.08 16.37
C ILE A 270 -14.68 5.06 17.09
N LYS A 271 -14.50 4.87 18.40
CA LYS A 271 -15.37 4.01 19.21
C LYS A 271 -16.81 4.52 19.34
N SER A 272 -17.04 5.83 19.28
CA SER A 272 -18.40 6.40 19.36
C SER A 272 -19.16 6.35 18.04
N MET A 273 -18.49 6.07 16.91
CA MET A 273 -19.14 6.09 15.58
C MET A 273 -19.89 4.81 15.20
N ASP A 274 -19.89 3.77 16.05
CA ASP A 274 -20.58 2.48 15.83
C ASP A 274 -20.45 1.91 14.38
N GLY A 275 -19.28 2.13 13.77
CA GLY A 275 -18.98 1.69 12.40
C GLY A 275 -19.50 2.58 11.26
N GLN A 276 -20.26 3.63 11.56
CA GLN A 276 -20.64 4.66 10.59
C GLN A 276 -19.51 5.68 10.45
N MET A 277 -18.55 5.41 9.58
CA MET A 277 -17.48 6.35 9.30
C MET A 277 -17.81 7.16 8.05
N GLN A 278 -18.03 8.46 8.20
CA GLN A 278 -18.07 9.35 7.04
C GLN A 278 -16.66 9.43 6.42
N ARG A 279 -16.57 9.53 5.10
CA ARG A 279 -15.28 9.83 4.44
C ARG A 279 -14.77 11.13 5.05
N VAL A 280 -13.64 11.08 5.76
CA VAL A 280 -12.90 12.25 6.21
C VAL A 280 -12.54 13.06 4.97
N LEU A 281 -13.32 14.07 4.57
CA LEU A 281 -13.09 14.81 3.32
C LEU A 281 -11.68 15.41 3.27
#